data_AF-A0A2G6QY16-F1
#
_entry.id   AF-A0A2G6QY16-F1
#
_cell.length_a   1.000
_cell.length_b   1.000
_cell.length_c   1.000
_cell.angle_alpha   90.00
_cell.angle_beta   90.00
_cell.angle_gamma   90.00
#
_symmetry.space_group_name_H-M   'P 1'
#
loop_
_entity.id
_entity.type
_entity.pdbx_description
1 polymer ?
#
loop_
_entity_poly.entity_id
_entity_poly.type
_entity_poly.pdbx_seq_one_letter_code
_entity_poly.pdbx_strand_id
1 'polypeptide(L)'
;MIWGNDQLVWISLAMLIYMTGYTATASLGIYYFKYIYGDEATYSVFAAVLAAAQLAGLAIFPLFADRMSRRQLHALGTLLCLAGLAVFLAAEYSIFLVALAGILLFVGQAFIQLLMLMFIADCVEYGQWKLGRRNESITLSLQPFVYKASNAIATGLVGIALVVSGISRVDNPADLTADGRWAFKAVMMGVPMVLITISYLVVRRKYRIDEERYAQIVADLTKSP
;
A
#
# COMPACT_ATOMS: atom_id res chain seq x y z
N MET A 1 -24.59 11.23 -1.55
CA MET A 1 -23.62 11.83 -0.61
C MET A 1 -22.16 11.50 -0.96
N ILE A 2 -21.78 10.23 -1.14
CA ILE A 2 -20.42 9.85 -1.61
C ILE A 2 -20.36 9.79 -3.14
N TRP A 3 -21.38 9.22 -3.81
CA TRP A 3 -21.45 9.07 -5.27
C TRP A 3 -21.44 10.37 -6.08
N GLY A 4 -21.67 11.53 -5.44
CA GLY A 4 -21.56 12.84 -6.10
C GLY A 4 -20.10 13.29 -6.27
N ASN A 5 -19.20 12.78 -5.41
CA ASN A 5 -17.77 13.03 -5.46
C ASN A 5 -17.07 11.81 -6.07
N ASP A 6 -17.04 11.78 -7.40
CA ASP A 6 -16.43 10.70 -8.17
C ASP A 6 -14.94 10.52 -7.86
N GLN A 7 -14.21 11.62 -7.66
CA GLN A 7 -12.78 11.57 -7.36
C GLN A 7 -12.51 10.87 -6.02
N LEU A 8 -13.33 11.17 -5.01
CA LEU A 8 -13.24 10.50 -3.70
C LEU A 8 -13.51 9.00 -3.82
N VAL A 9 -14.51 8.58 -4.60
CA VAL A 9 -14.82 7.16 -4.81
C VAL A 9 -13.63 6.42 -5.42
N TRP A 10 -13.03 6.97 -6.48
CA TRP A 10 -11.89 6.34 -7.15
C TRP A 10 -10.64 6.27 -6.28
N ILE A 11 -10.34 7.33 -5.53
CA ILE A 11 -9.21 7.34 -4.58
C ILE A 11 -9.46 6.36 -3.43
N SER A 12 -10.68 6.29 -2.89
CA SER A 12 -11.04 5.31 -1.85
C SER A 12 -10.84 3.88 -2.33
N LEU A 13 -11.27 3.58 -3.56
CA LEU A 13 -11.12 2.27 -4.16
C LEU A 13 -9.64 1.92 -4.39
N ALA A 14 -8.86 2.87 -4.93
CA ALA A 14 -7.43 2.68 -5.11
C ALA A 14 -6.70 2.46 -3.78
N MET A 15 -7.02 3.24 -2.76
CA MET A 15 -6.46 3.11 -1.42
C MET A 15 -6.80 1.74 -0.81
N LEU A 16 -8.06 1.29 -0.94
CA LEU A 16 -8.49 -0.03 -0.49
C LEU A 16 -7.69 -1.15 -1.15
N ILE A 17 -7.61 -1.16 -2.49
CA ILE A 17 -6.89 -2.18 -3.25
C ILE A 17 -5.40 -2.22 -2.85
N TYR A 18 -4.78 -1.04 -2.76
CA TYR A 18 -3.38 -0.92 -2.39
C TYR A 18 -3.12 -1.40 -0.95
N MET A 19 -3.92 -0.93 0.01
CA MET A 19 -3.77 -1.32 1.42
C MET A 19 -4.02 -2.82 1.62
N THR A 20 -4.94 -3.43 0.85
CA THR A 20 -5.11 -4.89 0.88
C THR A 20 -3.82 -5.61 0.48
N GLY A 21 -3.18 -5.21 -0.63
CA GLY A 21 -1.92 -5.83 -1.07
C GLY A 21 -0.77 -5.60 -0.07
N TYR A 22 -0.60 -4.36 0.39
CA TYR A 22 0.41 -4.00 1.37
C TYR A 22 0.23 -4.77 2.69
N THR A 23 -0.96 -4.71 3.29
CA THR A 23 -1.24 -5.38 4.57
C THR A 23 -1.11 -6.90 4.43
N ALA A 24 -1.60 -7.51 3.34
CA ALA A 24 -1.44 -8.95 3.14
C ALA A 24 0.04 -9.36 3.12
N THR A 25 0.89 -8.59 2.44
CA THR A 25 2.35 -8.83 2.42
C THR A 25 2.92 -8.73 3.83
N ALA A 26 2.60 -7.66 4.57
CA ALA A 26 3.11 -7.43 5.91
C ALA A 26 2.67 -8.53 6.88
N SER A 27 1.40 -8.94 6.84
CA SER A 27 0.86 -10.01 7.68
C SER A 27 1.45 -11.38 7.37
N LEU A 28 1.79 -11.66 6.11
CA LEU A 28 2.46 -12.89 5.71
C LEU A 28 3.96 -12.93 6.06
N GLY A 29 4.56 -11.79 6.44
CA GLY A 29 5.97 -11.68 6.76
C GLY A 29 6.43 -12.66 7.85
N ILE A 30 5.67 -12.82 8.93
CA ILE A 30 6.04 -13.76 10.00
C ILE A 30 6.09 -15.21 9.51
N TYR A 31 5.15 -15.61 8.64
CA TYR A 31 5.13 -16.94 8.05
C TYR A 31 6.29 -17.13 7.06
N TYR A 32 6.69 -16.10 6.33
CA TYR A 32 7.90 -16.14 5.51
C TYR A 32 9.14 -16.45 6.36
N PHE A 33 9.32 -15.73 7.47
CA PHE A 33 10.48 -15.92 8.33
C PHE A 33 10.50 -17.31 8.96
N LYS A 34 9.33 -17.83 9.34
CA LYS A 34 9.20 -19.19 9.89
C LYS A 34 9.40 -20.29 8.86
N TYR A 35 8.70 -20.24 7.73
CA TYR A 35 8.57 -21.37 6.79
C TYR A 35 9.51 -21.32 5.59
N ILE A 36 10.00 -20.12 5.22
CA ILE A 36 10.89 -19.95 4.07
C ILE A 36 12.31 -19.63 4.54
N TYR A 37 12.47 -18.60 5.37
CA TYR A 37 13.79 -18.20 5.87
C TYR A 37 14.33 -19.21 6.90
N GLY A 38 13.46 -19.81 7.71
CA GLY A 38 13.80 -20.86 8.67
C GLY A 38 14.13 -20.38 10.08
N ASP A 39 13.96 -19.08 10.35
CA ASP A 39 14.12 -18.49 11.69
C ASP A 39 13.06 -17.42 11.95
N GLU A 40 12.06 -17.78 12.75
CA GLU A 40 10.95 -16.92 13.16
C GLU A 40 11.42 -15.76 14.06
N ALA A 41 12.48 -15.94 14.86
CA ALA A 41 12.95 -14.93 15.80
C ALA A 41 13.50 -13.68 15.08
N THR A 42 14.11 -13.88 13.91
CA THR A 42 14.62 -12.79 13.05
C THR A 42 13.50 -11.84 12.58
N TYR A 43 12.24 -12.28 12.52
CA TYR A 43 11.13 -11.42 12.10
C TYR A 43 10.97 -10.17 12.97
N SER A 44 11.21 -10.28 14.28
CA SER A 44 11.09 -9.15 15.21
C SER A 44 12.08 -8.02 14.90
N VAL A 45 13.34 -8.38 14.65
CA VAL A 45 14.41 -7.46 14.24
C VAL A 45 14.10 -6.87 12.87
N PHE A 46 13.67 -7.71 11.93
CA PHE A 46 13.24 -7.26 10.61
C PHE A 46 12.11 -6.23 10.70
N ALA A 47 11.04 -6.51 11.45
CA ALA A 47 9.92 -5.59 11.64
C ALA A 47 10.36 -4.25 12.25
N ALA A 48 11.31 -4.25 13.19
CA ALA A 48 11.88 -3.02 13.75
C ALA A 48 12.63 -2.19 12.69
N VAL A 49 13.43 -2.84 11.84
CA VAL A 49 14.12 -2.18 10.72
C VAL A 49 13.12 -1.61 9.72
N LEU A 50 12.04 -2.32 9.42
CA LEU A 50 10.99 -1.85 8.51
C LEU A 50 10.24 -0.63 9.06
N ALA A 51 9.93 -0.63 10.35
CA ALA A 51 9.33 0.53 11.01
C ALA A 51 10.26 1.75 10.92
N ALA A 52 11.56 1.57 11.19
CA ALA A 52 12.54 2.64 11.02
C ALA A 52 12.63 3.12 9.56
N ALA A 53 12.63 2.20 8.59
CA ALA A 53 12.66 2.52 7.16
C ALA A 53 11.41 3.31 6.72
N GLN A 54 10.22 2.94 7.22
CA GLN A 54 8.99 3.69 6.93
C GLN A 54 9.04 5.09 7.51
N LEU A 55 9.46 5.26 8.77
CA LEU A 55 9.61 6.56 9.40
C LEU A 55 10.64 7.43 8.67
N ALA A 56 11.77 6.85 8.28
CA ALA A 56 12.77 7.54 7.45
C ALA A 56 12.18 7.94 6.09
N GLY A 57 11.42 7.06 5.45
CA GLY A 57 10.69 7.35 4.21
C GLY A 57 9.73 8.54 4.33
N LEU A 58 8.98 8.62 5.44
CA LEU A 58 8.12 9.77 5.74
C LEU A 58 8.94 11.05 5.95
N ALA A 59 10.06 10.97 6.66
CA ALA A 59 10.92 12.11 6.96
C ALA A 59 11.61 12.68 5.70
N ILE A 60 12.00 11.82 4.76
CA ILE A 60 12.66 12.26 3.51
C ILE A 60 11.66 12.67 2.42
N PHE A 61 10.37 12.30 2.53
CA PHE A 61 9.36 12.60 1.53
C PHE A 61 9.34 14.08 1.08
N PRO A 62 9.40 15.09 1.98
CA PRO A 62 9.41 16.50 1.57
C PRO A 62 10.54 16.85 0.59
N LEU A 63 11.73 16.25 0.75
CA LEU A 63 12.89 16.51 -0.11
C LEU A 63 12.63 16.11 -1.58
N PHE A 64 11.79 15.11 -1.79
CA PHE A 64 11.35 14.68 -3.12
C PHE A 64 10.11 15.46 -3.57
N ALA A 65 9.20 15.78 -2.65
CA ALA A 65 7.97 16.51 -2.95
C ALA A 65 8.23 17.92 -3.52
N ASP A 66 9.32 18.56 -3.11
CA ASP A 66 9.71 19.88 -3.63
C ASP A 66 10.22 19.84 -5.08
N ARG A 67 10.58 18.65 -5.59
CA ARG A 67 11.26 18.48 -6.89
C ARG A 67 10.49 17.64 -7.90
N MET A 68 9.47 16.93 -7.47
CA MET A 68 8.72 15.97 -8.28
C MET A 68 7.22 16.29 -8.19
N SER A 69 6.49 16.12 -9.29
CA SER A 69 5.03 16.21 -9.24
C SER A 69 4.42 15.08 -8.42
N ARG A 70 3.20 15.27 -7.90
CA ARG A 70 2.47 14.24 -7.14
C ARG A 70 2.34 12.94 -7.93
N ARG A 71 2.16 13.04 -9.25
CA ARG A 71 2.10 11.89 -10.15
C ARG A 71 3.44 11.14 -10.26
N GLN A 72 4.55 11.87 -10.32
CA GLN A 72 5.90 11.27 -10.34
C GLN A 72 6.22 10.59 -9.01
N LEU A 73 5.88 11.23 -7.88
CA LEU A 73 6.06 10.64 -6.54
C LEU A 73 5.23 9.37 -6.36
N HIS A 74 3.97 9.38 -6.83
CA HIS A 74 3.12 8.19 -6.75
C HIS A 74 3.68 7.03 -7.58
N ALA A 75 4.21 7.33 -8.77
CA ALA A 75 4.90 6.34 -9.59
C ALA A 75 6.18 5.83 -8.93
N LEU A 76 6.99 6.70 -8.32
CA LEU A 76 8.20 6.33 -7.60
C LEU A 76 7.88 5.41 -6.41
N GLY A 77 6.92 5.79 -5.56
CA GLY A 77 6.49 4.96 -4.44
C GLY A 77 5.99 3.58 -4.89
N THR A 78 5.20 3.55 -5.97
CA THR A 78 4.72 2.29 -6.57
C THR A 78 5.88 1.44 -7.07
N LEU A 79 6.84 2.05 -7.77
CA LEU A 79 8.01 1.36 -8.30
C LEU A 79 8.87 0.79 -7.17
N LEU A 80 9.08 1.54 -6.09
CA LEU A 80 9.80 1.07 -4.91
C LEU A 80 9.10 -0.13 -4.27
N CYS A 81 7.78 -0.10 -4.11
CA CYS A 81 7.02 -1.25 -3.61
C CYS A 81 7.15 -2.49 -4.52
N LEU A 82 6.98 -2.31 -5.83
CA LEU A 82 7.10 -3.40 -6.79
C LEU A 82 8.52 -3.96 -6.87
N ALA A 83 9.53 -3.11 -6.82
CA ALA A 83 10.93 -3.52 -6.76
C ALA A 83 11.22 -4.29 -5.47
N GLY A 84 10.71 -3.80 -4.33
CA GLY A 84 10.81 -4.51 -3.05
C GLY A 84 10.22 -5.91 -3.14
N LEU A 85 8.99 -6.06 -3.65
CA LEU A 85 8.34 -7.36 -3.83
C LEU A 85 9.11 -8.27 -4.81
N ALA A 86 9.66 -7.72 -5.89
CA ALA A 86 10.46 -8.46 -6.86
C ALA A 86 11.78 -8.98 -6.26
N VAL A 87 12.47 -8.15 -5.46
CA VAL A 87 13.68 -8.59 -4.72
C VAL A 87 13.31 -9.65 -3.69
N PHE A 88 12.16 -9.51 -3.01
CA PHE A 88 11.68 -10.48 -2.04
C PHE A 88 11.46 -11.87 -2.66
N LEU A 89 10.98 -11.94 -3.90
CA LEU A 89 10.82 -13.20 -4.64
C LEU A 89 12.14 -13.95 -4.83
N ALA A 90 13.25 -13.22 -5.01
CA ALA A 90 14.59 -13.78 -5.23
C ALA A 90 15.40 -13.95 -3.94
N ALA A 91 14.91 -13.44 -2.79
CA ALA A 91 15.71 -13.35 -1.58
C ALA A 91 16.00 -14.70 -0.91
N GLU A 92 15.03 -15.62 -0.94
CA GLU A 92 15.06 -16.94 -0.28
C GLU A 92 15.64 -16.86 1.15
N TYR A 93 16.90 -17.26 1.33
CA TYR A 93 17.60 -17.34 2.61
C TYR A 93 18.54 -16.14 2.89
N SER A 94 18.68 -15.20 1.95
CA SER A 94 19.61 -14.07 2.09
C SER A 94 18.98 -12.94 2.91
N ILE A 95 19.42 -12.80 4.15
CA ILE A 95 18.96 -11.72 5.03
C ILE A 95 19.22 -10.32 4.45
N PHE A 96 20.31 -10.15 3.70
CA PHE A 96 20.62 -8.89 3.02
C PHE A 96 19.59 -8.55 1.94
N LEU A 97 19.17 -9.55 1.14
CA LEU A 97 18.13 -9.34 0.12
C LEU A 97 16.76 -9.13 0.75
N VAL A 98 16.43 -9.87 1.82
CA VAL A 98 15.18 -9.68 2.57
C VAL A 98 15.11 -8.27 3.17
N ALA A 99 16.20 -7.81 3.80
CA ALA A 99 16.30 -6.45 4.35
C ALA A 99 16.15 -5.38 3.26
N LEU A 100 16.88 -5.52 2.13
CA LEU A 100 16.77 -4.59 1.01
C LEU A 100 15.35 -4.54 0.44
N ALA A 101 14.73 -5.71 0.22
CA ALA A 101 13.37 -5.83 -0.28
C ALA A 101 12.36 -5.13 0.64
N GLY A 102 12.49 -5.37 1.94
CA GLY A 102 11.66 -4.75 2.96
C GLY A 102 11.82 -3.23 3.03
N ILE A 103 13.06 -2.72 3.01
CA ILE A 103 13.33 -1.28 3.02
C ILE A 103 12.70 -0.60 1.80
N LEU A 104 12.89 -1.16 0.59
CA LEU A 104 12.28 -0.63 -0.63
C LEU A 104 10.75 -0.58 -0.52
N LEU A 105 10.14 -1.67 -0.03
CA LEU A 105 8.69 -1.77 0.13
C LEU A 105 8.15 -0.75 1.12
N PHE A 106 8.76 -0.62 2.30
CA PHE A 106 8.28 0.25 3.37
C PHE A 106 8.56 1.74 3.12
N VAL A 107 9.66 2.08 2.44
CA VAL A 107 9.91 3.45 1.96
C VAL A 107 8.91 3.81 0.85
N GLY A 108 8.69 2.91 -0.11
CA GLY A 108 7.66 3.11 -1.14
C GLY A 108 6.26 3.29 -0.54
N GLN A 109 5.96 2.51 0.51
CA GLN A 109 4.73 2.64 1.26
C GLN A 109 4.60 3.99 1.94
N ALA A 110 5.65 4.49 2.59
CA ALA A 110 5.63 5.81 3.21
C ALA A 110 5.22 6.92 2.21
N PHE A 111 5.74 6.85 0.98
CA PHE A 111 5.43 7.81 -0.07
C PHE A 111 3.97 7.68 -0.53
N ILE A 112 3.49 6.46 -0.77
CA ILE A 112 2.09 6.23 -1.18
C ILE A 112 1.12 6.66 -0.07
N GLN A 113 1.44 6.37 1.19
CA GLN A 113 0.62 6.75 2.34
C GLN A 113 0.39 8.27 2.41
N LEU A 114 1.45 9.06 2.26
CA LEU A 114 1.35 10.53 2.25
C LEU A 114 0.57 11.05 1.04
N LEU A 115 0.81 10.49 -0.15
CA LEU A 115 0.08 10.89 -1.36
C LEU A 115 -1.40 10.54 -1.29
N MET A 116 -1.75 9.37 -0.78
CA MET A 116 -3.16 8.97 -0.57
C MET A 116 -3.86 9.93 0.40
N LEU A 117 -3.17 10.38 1.45
CA LEU A 117 -3.69 11.39 2.37
C LEU A 117 -3.93 12.73 1.65
N MET A 118 -2.96 13.18 0.83
CA MET A 118 -3.11 14.40 0.03
C MET A 118 -4.28 14.30 -0.94
N PHE A 119 -4.40 13.19 -1.69
CA PHE A 119 -5.48 13.01 -2.66
C PHE A 119 -6.86 13.00 -2.01
N ILE A 120 -6.99 12.44 -0.81
CA ILE A 120 -8.24 12.51 -0.04
C ILE A 120 -8.57 13.96 0.34
N ALA A 121 -7.58 14.74 0.78
CA ALA A 121 -7.77 16.16 1.08
C ALA A 121 -8.19 16.95 -0.18
N ASP A 122 -7.53 16.70 -1.32
CA ASP A 122 -7.91 17.33 -2.59
C ASP A 122 -9.34 16.96 -3.01
N CYS A 123 -9.75 15.73 -2.74
CA CYS A 123 -11.13 15.28 -3.01
C CYS A 123 -12.15 16.01 -2.14
N VAL A 124 -11.81 16.45 -0.93
CA VAL A 124 -12.72 17.26 -0.08
C VAL A 124 -13.00 18.60 -0.76
N GLU A 125 -11.94 19.29 -1.17
CA GLU A 125 -12.05 20.59 -1.84
C GLU A 125 -12.79 20.46 -3.18
N TYR A 126 -12.47 19.43 -3.98
CA TYR A 126 -13.21 19.12 -5.20
C TYR A 126 -14.70 18.85 -4.95
N GLY A 127 -15.00 18.11 -3.88
CA GLY A 127 -16.38 17.81 -3.49
C GLY A 127 -17.15 19.07 -3.10
N GLN A 128 -16.52 19.98 -2.35
CA GLN A 128 -17.10 21.27 -2.00
C GLN A 128 -17.37 22.12 -3.24
N TRP A 129 -16.38 22.23 -4.13
CA TRP A 129 -16.49 23.00 -5.38
C TRP A 129 -17.60 22.46 -6.30
N LYS A 130 -17.69 21.14 -6.46
CA LYS A 130 -18.68 20.51 -7.35
C LYS A 130 -20.09 20.47 -6.77
N LEU A 131 -20.23 20.25 -5.46
CA LEU A 131 -21.52 19.96 -4.82
C LEU A 131 -22.06 21.13 -3.98
N GLY A 132 -21.27 22.21 -3.81
CA GLY A 132 -21.63 23.38 -3.00
C GLY A 132 -21.75 23.08 -1.50
N ARG A 133 -21.31 21.89 -1.03
CA ARG A 133 -21.37 21.49 0.38
C ARG A 133 -20.07 20.82 0.79
N ARG A 134 -19.49 21.33 1.87
CA ARG A 134 -18.28 20.76 2.47
C ARG A 134 -18.66 19.54 3.31
N ASN A 135 -18.27 18.35 2.85
CA ASN A 135 -18.56 17.08 3.52
C ASN A 135 -17.31 16.50 4.21
N GLU A 136 -16.75 17.21 5.20
CA GLU A 136 -15.56 16.77 5.93
C GLU A 136 -15.76 15.43 6.66
N SER A 137 -16.99 15.17 7.12
CA SER A 137 -17.36 13.93 7.83
C SER A 137 -17.13 12.67 7.00
N ILE A 138 -17.20 12.76 5.67
CA ILE A 138 -16.95 11.62 4.78
C ILE A 138 -15.46 11.27 4.82
N THR A 139 -14.58 12.27 4.76
CA THR A 139 -13.13 12.07 4.80
C THR A 139 -12.64 11.48 6.12
N LEU A 140 -13.18 11.95 7.23
CA LEU A 140 -12.81 11.46 8.57
C LEU A 140 -13.22 10.01 8.82
N SER A 141 -14.32 9.55 8.22
CA SER A 141 -14.82 8.17 8.39
C SER A 141 -14.26 7.20 7.35
N LEU A 142 -13.89 7.70 6.17
CA LEU A 142 -13.45 6.90 5.03
C LEU A 142 -12.10 6.21 5.28
N GLN A 143 -11.10 6.91 5.82
CA GLN A 143 -9.78 6.29 6.06
C GLN A 143 -9.87 5.12 7.04
N PRO A 144 -10.45 5.26 8.25
CA PRO A 144 -10.63 4.11 9.15
C PRO A 144 -11.41 2.97 8.52
N PHE A 145 -12.43 3.27 7.70
CA PHE A 145 -13.18 2.27 6.96
C PHE A 145 -12.28 1.51 5.97
N VAL A 146 -11.51 2.22 5.15
CA VAL A 146 -10.58 1.61 4.18
C VAL A 146 -9.56 0.73 4.89
N TYR A 147 -8.98 1.18 6.02
CA TYR A 147 -8.05 0.36 6.80
C TYR A 147 -8.70 -0.90 7.36
N LYS A 148 -9.90 -0.80 7.94
CA LYS A 148 -10.62 -1.97 8.47
C LYS A 148 -11.00 -2.95 7.35
N ALA A 149 -11.52 -2.45 6.24
CA ALA A 149 -11.92 -3.26 5.10
C ALA A 149 -10.71 -3.95 4.44
N SER A 150 -9.63 -3.19 4.18
CA SER A 150 -8.40 -3.77 3.61
C SER A 150 -7.77 -4.80 4.54
N ASN A 151 -7.76 -4.56 5.86
CA ASN A 151 -7.27 -5.55 6.84
C ASN A 151 -8.12 -6.82 6.85
N ALA A 152 -9.45 -6.73 6.78
CA ALA A 152 -10.32 -7.89 6.72
C ALA A 152 -10.06 -8.74 5.45
N ILE A 153 -9.91 -8.07 4.30
CA ILE A 153 -9.59 -8.75 3.03
C ILE A 153 -8.18 -9.36 3.10
N ALA A 154 -7.20 -8.63 3.63
CA ALA A 154 -5.83 -9.11 3.81
C ALA A 154 -5.76 -10.35 4.71
N THR A 155 -6.50 -10.39 5.82
CA THR A 155 -6.61 -11.58 6.68
C THR A 155 -7.18 -12.78 5.91
N GLY A 156 -8.17 -12.56 5.04
CA GLY A 156 -8.67 -13.61 4.13
C GLY A 156 -7.58 -14.11 3.18
N LEU A 157 -6.79 -13.21 2.59
CA LEU A 157 -5.65 -13.58 1.73
C LEU A 157 -4.56 -14.34 2.50
N VAL A 158 -4.31 -13.98 3.77
CA VAL A 158 -3.41 -14.74 4.65
C VAL A 158 -3.91 -16.18 4.77
N GLY A 159 -5.19 -16.37 5.12
CA GLY A 159 -5.79 -17.71 5.22
C GLY A 159 -5.66 -18.52 3.92
N ILE A 160 -5.95 -17.91 2.77
CA ILE A 160 -5.78 -18.55 1.45
C ILE A 160 -4.32 -18.95 1.23
N ALA A 161 -3.37 -18.06 1.53
CA ALA A 161 -1.94 -18.35 1.38
C ALA A 161 -1.52 -19.56 2.21
N LEU A 162 -1.96 -19.65 3.47
CA LEU A 162 -1.61 -20.77 4.36
C LEU A 162 -2.23 -22.10 3.91
N VAL A 163 -3.47 -22.07 3.41
CA VAL A 163 -4.16 -23.28 2.93
C VAL A 163 -3.56 -23.77 1.61
N VAL A 164 -3.37 -22.88 0.63
CA VAL A 164 -2.87 -23.24 -0.71
C VAL A 164 -1.41 -23.67 -0.66
N SER A 165 -0.60 -23.06 0.20
CA SER A 165 0.80 -23.48 0.41
C SER A 165 0.95 -24.78 1.19
N GLY A 166 -0.10 -25.25 1.88
CA GLY A 166 -0.02 -26.40 2.78
C GLY A 166 0.56 -26.10 4.15
N ILE A 167 0.95 -24.84 4.44
CA ILE A 167 1.42 -24.41 5.77
C ILE A 167 0.39 -24.74 6.85
N SER A 168 -0.91 -24.66 6.55
CA SER A 168 -1.96 -24.99 7.53
C SER A 168 -2.03 -26.49 7.91
N ARG A 169 -1.20 -27.34 7.31
CA ARG A 169 -1.20 -28.81 7.49
C ARG A 169 0.12 -29.35 8.03
N VAL A 170 1.10 -28.49 8.28
CA VAL A 170 2.43 -28.86 8.76
C VAL A 170 2.77 -28.06 10.01
N ASP A 171 3.35 -28.72 11.01
CA ASP A 171 3.79 -28.07 12.24
C ASP A 171 5.27 -27.65 12.17
N ASN A 172 6.09 -28.41 11.42
CA ASN A 172 7.51 -28.13 11.22
C ASN A 172 7.75 -27.52 9.83
N PRO A 173 8.45 -26.37 9.73
CA PRO A 173 8.91 -25.82 8.46
C PRO A 173 9.61 -26.79 7.52
N ALA A 174 10.34 -27.79 8.07
CA ALA A 174 11.04 -28.80 7.29
C ALA A 174 10.10 -29.71 6.46
N ASP A 175 8.83 -29.84 6.88
CA ASP A 175 7.85 -30.71 6.23
C ASP A 175 7.13 -30.00 5.07
N LEU A 176 7.35 -28.70 4.88
CA LEU A 176 6.75 -27.94 3.79
C LEU A 176 7.37 -28.37 2.45
N THR A 177 6.53 -28.71 1.47
CA THR A 177 6.99 -29.14 0.14
C THR A 177 7.59 -27.96 -0.65
N ALA A 178 8.40 -28.27 -1.67
CA ALA A 178 8.93 -27.24 -2.57
C ALA A 178 7.81 -26.47 -3.28
N ASP A 179 6.77 -27.18 -3.74
CA ASP A 179 5.59 -26.58 -4.34
C ASP A 179 4.82 -25.69 -3.35
N GLY A 180 4.73 -26.13 -2.08
CA GLY A 180 4.13 -25.34 -1.01
C GLY A 180 4.87 -24.04 -0.73
N ARG A 181 6.21 -24.08 -0.68
CA ARG A 181 7.06 -22.88 -0.56
C ARG A 181 6.85 -21.92 -1.73
N TRP A 182 6.81 -22.44 -2.96
CA TRP A 182 6.59 -21.61 -4.14
C TRP A 182 5.19 -21.00 -4.16
N ALA A 183 4.16 -21.79 -3.85
CA ALA A 183 2.78 -21.33 -3.75
C ALA A 183 2.63 -20.23 -2.69
N PHE A 184 3.27 -20.38 -1.53
CA PHE A 184 3.31 -19.34 -0.49
C PHE A 184 3.92 -18.04 -1.03
N LYS A 185 5.10 -18.09 -1.66
CA LYS A 185 5.77 -16.92 -2.25
C LYS A 185 4.91 -16.27 -3.34
N ALA A 186 4.25 -17.07 -4.18
CA ALA A 186 3.38 -16.58 -5.25
C ALA A 186 2.16 -15.81 -4.69
N VAL A 187 1.54 -16.29 -3.62
CA VAL A 187 0.43 -15.56 -2.98
C VAL A 187 0.93 -14.35 -2.21
N MET A 188 2.00 -14.50 -1.41
CA MET A 188 2.56 -13.42 -0.58
C MET A 188 3.05 -12.23 -1.41
N MET A 189 3.62 -12.46 -2.60
CA MET A 189 4.27 -11.40 -3.37
C MET A 189 3.54 -11.15 -4.68
N GLY A 190 3.14 -12.19 -5.41
CA GLY A 190 2.46 -12.06 -6.69
C GLY A 190 1.11 -11.37 -6.59
N VAL A 191 0.24 -11.79 -5.65
CA VAL A 191 -1.08 -11.16 -5.48
C VAL A 191 -0.94 -9.68 -5.09
N PRO A 192 -0.12 -9.29 -4.08
CA PRO A 192 0.13 -7.88 -3.79
C PRO A 192 0.73 -7.07 -4.95
N MET A 193 1.64 -7.63 -5.75
CA MET A 193 2.17 -6.95 -6.94
C MET A 193 1.05 -6.59 -7.92
N VAL A 194 0.10 -7.51 -8.17
CA VAL A 194 -1.05 -7.25 -9.02
C VAL A 194 -1.95 -6.17 -8.42
N LEU A 195 -2.28 -6.27 -7.13
CA LEU A 195 -3.14 -5.29 -6.45
C LEU A 195 -2.53 -3.88 -6.45
N ILE A 196 -1.25 -3.75 -6.10
CA ILE A 196 -0.53 -2.46 -6.10
C ILE A 196 -0.49 -1.87 -7.51
N THR A 197 -0.25 -2.70 -8.54
CA THR A 197 -0.28 -2.26 -9.94
C THR A 197 -1.69 -1.80 -10.34
N ILE A 198 -2.73 -2.54 -9.99
CA ILE A 198 -4.12 -2.15 -10.26
C ILE A 198 -4.44 -0.82 -9.58
N SER A 199 -4.09 -0.65 -8.31
CA SER A 199 -4.31 0.62 -7.60
C SER A 199 -3.62 1.79 -8.30
N TYR A 200 -2.34 1.63 -8.67
CA TYR A 200 -1.62 2.63 -9.44
C TYR A 200 -2.34 2.98 -10.75
N LEU A 201 -2.82 1.98 -11.50
CA LEU A 201 -3.54 2.18 -12.75
C LEU A 201 -4.90 2.86 -12.55
N VAL A 202 -5.59 2.59 -11.44
CA VAL A 202 -6.85 3.26 -11.07
C VAL A 202 -6.58 4.74 -10.80
N VAL A 203 -5.62 5.07 -9.93
CA VAL A 203 -5.25 6.48 -9.65
C VAL A 203 -4.85 7.16 -10.95
N ARG A 204 -3.93 6.58 -11.72
CA ARG A 204 -3.39 7.19 -12.95
C ARG A 204 -4.46 7.49 -13.99
N ARG A 205 -5.52 6.69 -14.08
CA ARG A 205 -6.57 6.84 -15.10
C ARG A 205 -7.79 7.64 -14.64
N LYS A 206 -8.12 7.59 -13.35
CA LYS A 206 -9.39 8.10 -12.82
C LYS A 206 -9.24 9.38 -12.01
N TYR A 207 -8.08 9.57 -11.37
CA TYR A 207 -7.80 10.77 -10.61
C TYR A 207 -7.36 11.91 -11.53
N ARG A 208 -8.07 13.05 -11.44
CA ARG A 208 -7.92 14.19 -12.37
C ARG A 208 -7.50 15.49 -11.69
N ILE A 209 -7.36 15.49 -10.37
CA ILE A 209 -7.02 16.69 -9.61
C ILE A 209 -5.49 16.79 -9.57
N ASP A 210 -4.90 17.32 -10.64
CA ASP A 210 -3.49 17.70 -10.65
C ASP A 210 -3.28 19.05 -9.94
N GLU A 211 -2.03 19.47 -9.82
CA GLU A 211 -1.64 20.68 -9.10
C GLU A 211 -2.31 21.95 -9.67
N GLU A 212 -2.42 22.04 -11.00
CA GLU A 212 -3.08 23.16 -11.68
C GLU A 212 -4.58 23.15 -11.40
N ARG A 213 -5.23 21.99 -11.57
CA ARG A 213 -6.66 21.83 -11.31
C ARG A 213 -7.01 22.09 -9.86
N TYR A 214 -6.16 21.66 -8.94
CA TYR A 214 -6.32 21.93 -7.52
C TYR A 214 -6.24 23.43 -7.22
N ALA A 215 -5.25 24.14 -7.78
CA ALA A 215 -5.12 25.58 -7.61
C ALA A 215 -6.35 26.34 -8.15
N GLN A 216 -6.90 25.91 -9.29
CA GLN A 216 -8.15 26.45 -9.83
C GLN A 216 -9.33 26.27 -8.87
N ILE A 217 -9.52 25.04 -8.35
CA ILE A 217 -10.59 24.71 -7.41
C ILE A 217 -10.54 25.60 -6.16
N VAL A 218 -9.36 25.76 -5.56
CA VAL A 218 -9.17 26.60 -4.38
C VAL A 218 -9.45 28.07 -4.69
N ALA A 219 -8.97 28.58 -5.82
CA ALA A 219 -9.22 29.96 -6.23
C ALA A 219 -10.72 30.24 -6.45
N ASP A 220 -11.46 29.32 -7.05
CA ASP A 220 -12.91 29.44 -7.24
C ASP A 220 -13.65 29.46 -5.90
N LEU A 221 -13.27 28.56 -4.97
CA LEU A 221 -13.87 28.50 -3.64
C LEU A 221 -13.65 29.78 -2.82
N THR A 222 -12.53 30.48 -2.99
CA THR A 222 -12.30 31.77 -2.31
C THR A 222 -13.12 32.93 -2.88
N LYS A 223 -13.64 32.80 -4.11
CA LYS A 223 -14.44 33.85 -4.78
C LYS A 223 -15.94 33.69 -4.55
N SER A 224 -16.40 32.51 -4.18
CA SER A 224 -17.80 32.25 -3.85
C SER A 224 -18.03 32.43 -2.34
N PRO A 225 -18.82 33.44 -1.92
CA PRO A 225 -19.11 33.68 -0.50
C PRO A 225 -19.94 32.57 0.13
#